data_AF-A0A2M8ALC6-F1
#
_entry.id   AF-A0A2M8ALC6-F1
#
_cell.length_a   1.000
_cell.length_b   1.000
_cell.length_c   1.000
_cell.angle_alpha   90.00
_cell.angle_beta   90.00
_cell.angle_gamma   90.00
#
_symmetry.space_group_name_H-M   'P 1'
#
loop_
_entity.id
_entity.type
_entity.pdbx_description
1 polymer ?
#
loop_
_entity_poly.entity_id
_entity_poly.type
_entity_poly.pdbx_seq_one_letter_code
_entity_poly.pdbx_strand_id
1 'polypeptide(L)' 'MTKVNRTSTGKFVFDGTGALRLPVGVSGQRPTNITEPGWIRFNTVTETIEFNDGMVWIGLASANVIDQITGQYVN' A
#
# COMPACT_ATOMS: atom_id res chain seq x y z
N MET A 1 -4.47 15.81 8.80
CA MET A 1 -4.96 14.53 8.24
C MET A 1 -6.24 14.15 8.97
N THR A 2 -7.25 13.62 8.27
CA THR A 2 -8.37 12.95 8.95
C THR A 2 -7.94 11.50 9.18
N LYS A 3 -7.69 11.15 10.44
CA LYS A 3 -7.26 9.80 10.83
C LYS A 3 -8.48 9.01 11.31
N VAL A 4 -8.68 7.81 10.77
CA VAL A 4 -9.59 6.83 11.38
C VAL A 4 -8.83 6.13 12.50
N ASN A 5 -9.10 6.50 13.75
CA ASN A 5 -8.48 5.86 14.91
C ASN A 5 -9.25 4.62 15.29
N ARG A 6 -8.54 3.52 15.52
CA ARG A 6 -9.12 2.37 16.22
C ARG A 6 -8.89 2.51 17.70
N THR A 7 -9.89 2.10 18.48
CA THR A 7 -9.81 2.04 19.94
C THR A 7 -9.30 0.69 20.46
N SER A 8 -8.99 -0.26 19.58
CA SER A 8 -8.42 -1.58 19.89
C SER A 8 -7.45 -2.05 18.80
N THR A 9 -6.72 -3.13 19.07
CA THR A 9 -5.77 -3.77 18.14
C THR A 9 -6.42 -4.56 16.99
N GLY A 10 -7.74 -4.45 16.81
CA GLY A 10 -8.50 -5.19 15.80
C GLY A 10 -8.22 -4.80 14.34
N LYS A 11 -8.71 -5.62 13.40
CA LYS A 11 -8.53 -5.48 11.94
C LYS A 11 -9.67 -4.73 11.24
N PHE A 12 -9.37 -4.05 10.11
CA PHE A 12 -10.41 -3.35 9.31
C PHE A 12 -10.81 -4.37 8.28
N VAL A 13 -12.07 -4.74 8.28
CA VAL A 13 -12.62 -5.67 7.30
C VAL A 13 -13.44 -4.83 6.33
N PHE A 14 -13.14 -4.95 5.06
CA PHE A 14 -13.92 -4.39 3.96
C PHE A 14 -14.56 -5.58 3.25
N ASP A 15 -15.82 -5.87 3.56
CA ASP A 15 -16.57 -7.00 3.04
C ASP A 15 -17.58 -6.53 1.98
N GLY A 16 -17.32 -6.91 0.74
CA GLY A 16 -18.13 -6.53 -0.40
C GLY A 16 -17.51 -7.02 -1.69
N THR A 17 -18.28 -6.99 -2.78
CA THR A 17 -17.82 -7.42 -4.11
C THR A 17 -17.20 -6.29 -4.94
N GLY A 18 -17.28 -5.06 -4.45
CA GLY A 18 -16.69 -3.88 -5.09
C GLY A 18 -15.19 -3.72 -4.80
N ALA A 19 -14.56 -2.79 -5.52
CA ALA A 19 -13.13 -2.48 -5.36
C ALA A 19 -12.86 -1.40 -4.31
N LEU A 20 -11.71 -1.49 -3.64
CA LEU A 20 -11.15 -0.37 -2.87
C LEU A 20 -10.38 0.55 -3.81
N ARG A 21 -10.83 1.79 -3.96
CA ARG A 21 -10.11 2.79 -4.76
C ARG A 21 -8.98 3.40 -3.93
N LEU A 22 -7.74 3.15 -4.36
CA LEU A 22 -6.55 3.78 -3.78
C LEU A 22 -6.39 5.22 -4.28
N PRO A 23 -5.71 6.11 -3.52
CA PRO A 23 -5.26 7.40 -4.04
C PRO A 23 -4.41 7.22 -5.29
N VAL A 24 -4.52 8.17 -6.24
CA VAL A 24 -3.85 8.11 -7.54
C VAL A 24 -3.07 9.41 -7.77
N GLY A 25 -1.88 9.33 -8.34
CA GLY A 25 -1.16 10.52 -8.85
C GLY A 25 0.25 10.20 -9.32
N VAL A 26 1.02 11.21 -9.71
CA VAL A 26 2.40 11.05 -10.20
C VAL A 26 3.42 10.93 -9.07
N SER A 27 4.64 10.45 -9.36
CA SER A 27 5.75 10.36 -8.39
C SER A 27 6.04 11.68 -7.65
N GLY A 28 5.92 12.83 -8.34
CA GLY A 28 6.13 14.14 -7.72
C GLY A 28 5.04 14.55 -6.71
N GLN A 29 3.91 13.83 -6.68
CA GLN A 29 2.81 14.03 -5.73
C GLN A 29 2.88 13.05 -4.56
N ARG A 30 3.98 12.30 -4.41
CA ARG A 30 4.21 11.46 -3.24
C ARG A 30 4.20 12.32 -1.97
N PRO A 31 3.42 11.94 -0.96
CA PRO A 31 3.48 12.58 0.35
C PRO A 31 4.92 12.68 0.85
N THR A 32 5.35 13.90 1.16
CA THR A 32 6.73 14.22 1.56
C THR A 32 6.93 14.19 3.07
N ASN A 33 5.85 14.32 3.85
CA ASN A 33 5.87 14.19 5.29
C ASN A 33 5.66 12.73 5.69
N ILE A 34 6.68 11.91 5.43
CA ILE A 34 6.70 10.48 5.75
C ILE A 34 7.04 10.33 7.24
N THR A 35 6.12 10.70 8.12
CA THR A 35 6.27 10.45 9.57
C THR A 35 5.81 9.06 9.97
N GLU A 36 5.12 8.35 9.09
CA GLU A 36 4.53 7.04 9.35
C GLU A 36 4.75 6.13 8.13
N PRO A 37 5.20 4.88 8.29
CA PRO A 37 5.23 3.89 7.20
C PRO A 37 3.84 3.36 6.85
N GLY A 38 3.73 2.57 5.79
CA GLY A 38 2.53 1.78 5.46
C GLY A 38 1.52 2.48 4.53
N TRP A 39 1.96 3.47 3.77
CA TRP A 39 1.10 4.19 2.82
C TRP A 39 1.00 3.39 1.53
N ILE A 40 -0.19 3.36 0.92
CA ILE A 40 -0.45 2.64 -0.33
C ILE A 40 -1.16 3.57 -1.30
N ARG A 41 -0.70 3.62 -2.56
CA ARG A 41 -1.31 4.42 -3.64
C ARG A 41 -1.04 3.79 -5.00
N PHE A 42 -1.74 4.26 -6.03
CA PHE A 42 -1.37 4.01 -7.43
C PHE A 42 -0.56 5.19 -7.97
N ASN A 43 0.52 4.90 -8.68
CA ASN A 43 1.37 5.90 -9.32
C ASN A 43 1.22 5.84 -10.84
N THR A 44 0.79 6.95 -11.44
CA THR A 44 0.53 7.02 -12.89
C THR A 44 1.79 7.19 -13.74
N VAL A 45 2.95 7.43 -13.13
CA VAL A 45 4.24 7.48 -13.85
C VAL A 45 4.84 6.09 -13.97
N THR A 46 4.78 5.31 -12.88
CA THR A 46 5.30 3.94 -12.85
C THR A 46 4.23 2.89 -13.15
N GLU A 47 3.00 3.34 -13.40
CA GLU A 47 1.82 2.53 -13.73
C GLU A 47 1.59 1.35 -12.78
N THR A 48 1.90 1.53 -11.49
CA THR A 48 1.83 0.47 -10.49
C THR A 48 1.27 0.95 -9.16
N ILE A 49 0.81 -0.01 -8.35
CA ILE A 49 0.60 0.21 -6.92
C ILE A 49 1.98 0.38 -6.27
N GLU A 50 2.14 1.36 -5.40
CA GLU A 50 3.35 1.56 -4.62
C GLU A 50 3.01 1.61 -3.13
N PHE A 51 3.91 1.06 -2.31
CA PHE A 51 3.86 1.20 -0.87
C PHE A 51 5.07 1.97 -0.35
N ASN A 52 4.88 2.70 0.73
CA ASN A 52 5.98 3.35 1.44
C ASN A 52 6.31 2.57 2.71
N ASP A 53 7.60 2.24 2.90
CA ASP A 53 8.11 1.51 4.07
C ASP A 53 8.62 2.43 5.19
N GLY A 54 8.42 3.74 5.06
CA GLY A 54 8.96 4.77 5.96
C GLY A 54 10.26 5.40 5.48
N MET A 55 10.92 4.83 4.46
CA MET A 55 12.16 5.37 3.88
C MET A 55 12.01 5.68 2.39
N VAL A 56 11.43 4.76 1.63
CA VAL A 56 11.32 4.84 0.17
C VAL A 56 9.94 4.43 -0.32
N TRP A 57 9.61 4.82 -1.56
CA TRP A 57 8.42 4.33 -2.26
C TRP A 57 8.82 3.14 -3.13
N ILE A 58 8.23 1.99 -2.85
CA ILE A 58 8.49 0.72 -3.54
C ILE A 58 7.29 0.44 -4.43
N GLY A 59 7.51 0.46 -5.75
CA GLY A 59 6.51 0.06 -6.72
C GLY A 59 6.36 -1.46 -6.76
N LEU A 60 5.13 -1.96 -6.77
CA LEU A 60 4.78 -3.36 -6.98
C LEU A 60 4.80 -3.73 -8.47
N ALA A 61 5.52 -2.96 -9.31
CA ALA A 61 5.59 -3.21 -10.73
C ALA A 61 6.11 -4.62 -10.95
N SER A 62 5.29 -5.39 -11.67
CA SER A 62 5.49 -6.77 -12.06
C SER A 62 6.86 -6.98 -12.70
N ALA A 63 7.84 -7.38 -11.89
CA ALA A 63 8.83 -8.30 -12.41
C ALA A 63 8.05 -9.55 -12.85
N ASN A 64 8.30 -10.01 -14.07
CA ASN A 64 7.69 -11.19 -14.69
C ASN A 64 8.04 -12.51 -13.98
N VAL A 65 8.11 -12.53 -12.65
CA VAL A 65 8.12 -13.70 -11.78
C VAL A 65 7.61 -13.24 -10.40
N ILE A 66 6.29 -13.27 -10.19
CA ILE A 66 5.77 -13.56 -8.84
C ILE A 66 5.71 -15.07 -8.79
N ASP A 67 6.80 -15.73 -8.39
CA ASP A 67 6.81 -17.19 -8.26
C ASP A 67 5.87 -17.62 -7.12
N GLN A 68 5.86 -16.88 -5.99
CA GLN A 68 4.90 -17.03 -4.88
C GLN A 68 5.12 -15.93 -3.82
N ILE A 69 4.05 -15.51 -3.12
CA ILE A 69 4.18 -14.98 -1.75
C ILE A 69 3.78 -16.13 -0.83
N THR A 70 4.73 -17.01 -0.49
CA THR A 70 4.52 -18.04 0.54
C THR A 70 4.88 -17.47 1.90
N GLY A 71 3.88 -17.24 2.74
CA GLY A 71 4.07 -17.23 4.18
C GLY A 71 4.36 -18.66 4.63
N GLN A 72 5.61 -18.97 4.95
CA GLN A 72 5.96 -20.28 5.48
C GLN A 72 5.52 -20.34 6.95
N TYR A 73 4.38 -20.97 7.21
CA TYR A 73 4.11 -21.47 8.55
C TYR A 73 5.00 -22.69 8.76
N VAL A 74 6.07 -22.53 9.53
CA VAL A 74 6.85 -23.65 10.05
C VAL A 74 6.09 -24.15 11.27
N ASN A 75 5.57 -25.38 11.22
CA ASN A 75 5.06 -26.09 12.39
C ASN A 75 6.21 -26.49 13.31
#